data_AF-S7W9L8-F1
#
_entry.id   AF-S7W9L8-F1
#
_cell.length_a   1.000
_cell.length_b   1.000
_cell.length_c   1.000
_cell.angle_alpha   90.00
_cell.angle_beta   90.00
_cell.angle_gamma   90.00
#
_symmetry.space_group_name_H-M   'P 1'
#
loop_
_entity.id
_entity.type
_entity.pdbx_description
1 polymer ?
#
loop_
_entity_poly.entity_id
_entity_poly.type
_entity_poly.pdbx_seq_one_letter_code
_entity_poly.pdbx_strand_id
1 'polypeptide(L)'
;MSKNKINNDNECISDNDISDTERLYTKDREWMFKGEVKSSDRPKNSLLEMEELDHNPINTYNIYEDDEADIDTLVRDRLRSKIFDNIKSVTDITDNEEEFVVEEEELEDIEYLYNELDKELNKISNSIYGTYANMQPLKNNKYKNKKENRITKGKNIVRQLKKFKNVEIMK
;
A
#
# COMPACT_ATOMS: atom_id res chain seq x y z
N MET A 1 66.39 -29.79 -41.34
CA MET A 1 65.62 -30.44 -40.26
C MET A 1 66.20 -30.01 -38.92
N SER A 2 65.63 -28.97 -38.30
CA SER A 2 66.02 -28.54 -36.95
C SER A 2 65.27 -29.38 -35.93
N LYS A 3 66.02 -30.06 -35.06
CA LYS A 3 65.47 -30.79 -33.91
C LYS A 3 65.09 -29.76 -32.85
N ASN A 4 63.81 -29.65 -32.52
CA ASN A 4 63.33 -28.89 -31.38
C ASN A 4 63.90 -29.53 -30.11
N LYS A 5 64.80 -28.81 -29.44
CA LYS A 5 65.22 -29.10 -28.06
C LYS A 5 64.03 -28.74 -27.16
N ILE A 6 63.39 -29.74 -26.58
CA ILE A 6 62.45 -29.55 -25.48
C ILE A 6 63.30 -29.17 -24.27
N ASN A 7 63.24 -27.90 -23.85
CA ASN A 7 63.77 -27.48 -22.56
C ASN A 7 62.82 -28.03 -21.49
N ASN A 8 63.18 -29.17 -20.90
CA ASN A 8 62.64 -29.56 -19.61
C ASN A 8 63.32 -28.70 -18.56
N ASP A 9 62.74 -27.53 -18.30
CA ASP A 9 63.05 -26.74 -17.12
C ASP A 9 62.41 -27.47 -15.91
N ASN A 10 63.02 -28.58 -15.51
CA ASN A 10 62.84 -29.14 -14.18
C ASN A 10 63.54 -28.17 -13.23
N GLU A 11 62.85 -27.09 -12.86
CA GLU A 11 63.20 -26.31 -11.69
C GLU A 11 63.16 -27.27 -10.49
N CYS A 12 64.34 -27.68 -10.03
CA CYS A 12 64.46 -28.35 -8.74
C CYS A 12 63.95 -27.36 -7.70
N ILE A 13 62.78 -27.63 -7.14
CA ILE A 13 62.25 -26.92 -5.97
C ILE A 13 63.36 -26.94 -4.92
N SER A 14 63.89 -25.78 -4.56
CA SER A 14 64.97 -25.73 -3.59
C SER A 14 64.41 -26.08 -2.20
N ASP A 15 65.22 -26.66 -1.33
CA ASP A 15 64.80 -26.97 0.04
C ASP A 15 64.27 -25.72 0.79
N ASN A 16 64.71 -24.52 0.37
CA ASN A 16 64.21 -23.25 0.87
C ASN A 16 62.77 -22.96 0.41
N ASP A 17 62.41 -23.26 -0.83
CA ASP A 17 61.04 -23.07 -1.35
C ASP A 17 60.06 -24.03 -0.65
N ILE A 18 60.52 -25.25 -0.34
CA ILE A 18 59.76 -26.22 0.45
C ILE A 18 59.56 -25.70 1.88
N SER A 19 60.62 -25.16 2.50
CA SER A 19 60.53 -24.59 3.85
C SER A 19 59.60 -23.39 3.92
N ASP A 20 59.63 -22.51 2.91
CA ASP A 20 58.76 -21.32 2.86
C ASP A 20 57.29 -21.69 2.64
N THR A 21 57.03 -22.69 1.79
CA THR A 21 55.67 -23.21 1.59
C THR A 21 55.15 -23.93 2.84
N GLU A 22 55.94 -24.79 3.47
CA GLU A 22 55.58 -25.44 4.73
C GLU A 22 55.26 -24.41 5.81
N ARG A 23 56.08 -23.35 5.92
CA ARG A 23 55.84 -22.25 6.85
C ARG A 23 54.58 -21.46 6.52
N LEU A 24 54.23 -21.30 5.24
CA LEU A 24 52.99 -20.64 4.83
C LEU A 24 51.76 -21.46 5.20
N TYR A 25 51.79 -22.78 5.00
CA TYR A 25 50.66 -23.67 5.32
C TYR A 25 50.51 -23.98 6.81
N THR A 26 51.59 -23.84 7.59
CA THR A 26 51.56 -24.04 9.05
C THR A 26 51.07 -22.80 9.80
N LYS A 27 51.05 -21.62 9.14
CA LYS A 27 50.51 -20.39 9.74
C LYS A 27 49.00 -20.46 9.89
N ASP A 28 48.49 -19.72 10.88
CA ASP A 28 47.07 -19.49 11.02
C ASP A 28 46.51 -18.83 9.75
N ARG A 29 45.39 -19.36 9.27
CA ARG A 29 44.70 -18.79 8.10
C ARG A 29 44.28 -17.35 8.38
N GLU A 30 44.42 -16.50 7.37
CA GLU A 30 43.88 -15.15 7.44
C GLU A 30 42.37 -15.17 7.66
N TRP A 31 41.85 -14.12 8.28
CA TRP A 31 40.43 -14.03 8.61
C TRP A 31 39.53 -14.18 7.38
N MET A 32 39.95 -13.67 6.21
CA MET A 32 39.21 -13.77 4.95
C MET A 32 39.00 -15.22 4.48
N PHE A 33 39.87 -16.15 4.88
CA PHE A 33 39.80 -17.57 4.52
C PHE A 33 39.11 -18.44 5.58
N LYS A 34 38.54 -17.83 6.64
CA LYS A 34 37.75 -18.51 7.67
C LYS A 34 36.26 -18.38 7.32
N GLY A 35 35.49 -19.46 7.45
CA GLY A 35 34.07 -19.46 7.09
C GLY A 35 33.20 -18.55 7.97
N GLU A 36 33.36 -18.64 9.29
CA GLU A 36 32.63 -17.80 10.25
C GLU A 36 33.62 -16.86 10.96
N VAL A 37 33.49 -15.55 10.71
CA VAL A 37 34.39 -14.53 11.26
C VAL A 37 33.59 -13.53 12.09
N LYS A 38 33.89 -13.41 13.39
CA LYS A 38 33.29 -12.38 14.24
C LYS A 38 34.01 -11.04 14.04
N SER A 39 33.37 -9.96 14.49
CA SER A 39 33.97 -8.61 14.44
C SER A 39 35.29 -8.50 15.21
N SER A 40 35.50 -9.33 16.24
CA SER A 40 36.74 -9.42 17.01
C SER A 40 37.90 -10.08 16.25
N ASP A 41 37.59 -10.92 15.27
CA ASP A 41 38.55 -11.82 14.63
C ASP A 41 39.19 -11.20 13.37
N ARG A 42 38.69 -10.03 12.96
CA ARG A 42 39.16 -9.27 11.79
C ARG A 42 39.63 -7.87 12.20
N PRO A 43 40.54 -7.24 11.43
CA PRO A 43 40.92 -5.85 11.64
C PRO A 43 39.73 -4.90 11.54
N LYS A 44 39.83 -3.74 12.22
CA LYS A 44 38.81 -2.69 12.10
C LYS A 44 38.74 -2.22 10.64
N ASN A 45 37.53 -1.95 10.16
CA ASN A 45 37.26 -1.42 8.81
C ASN A 45 37.67 -2.32 7.63
N SER A 46 38.09 -3.57 7.86
CA SER A 46 38.53 -4.46 6.78
C SER A 46 37.43 -4.88 5.80
N LEU A 47 36.16 -4.66 6.13
CA LEU A 47 35.03 -4.93 5.25
C LEU A 47 34.84 -3.85 4.15
N LEU A 48 35.41 -2.66 4.31
CA LEU A 48 35.28 -1.58 3.32
C LEU A 48 36.02 -1.91 2.01
N GLU A 49 37.01 -2.80 2.07
CA GLU A 49 37.82 -3.25 0.93
C GLU A 49 37.22 -4.50 0.26
N MET A 50 36.12 -5.05 0.77
CA MET A 50 35.45 -6.21 0.17
C MET A 50 34.44 -5.77 -0.90
N GLU A 51 34.62 -6.23 -2.13
CA GLU A 51 33.82 -5.79 -3.28
C GLU A 51 32.53 -6.62 -3.51
N GLU A 52 32.48 -7.87 -3.04
CA GLU A 52 31.45 -8.82 -3.48
C GLU A 52 30.54 -9.23 -2.32
N LEU A 53 29.44 -8.50 -2.15
CA LEU A 53 28.31 -8.91 -1.32
C LEU A 53 27.06 -8.91 -2.19
N ASP A 54 26.50 -10.11 -2.39
CA ASP A 54 25.20 -10.25 -3.04
C ASP A 54 24.14 -9.56 -2.18
N HIS A 55 23.67 -8.41 -2.65
CA HIS A 55 22.55 -7.70 -2.07
C HIS A 55 21.29 -8.04 -2.85
N ASN A 56 20.17 -8.24 -2.16
CA ASN A 56 18.83 -8.24 -2.77
C ASN A 56 18.21 -6.86 -2.55
N PRO A 57 18.54 -5.82 -3.34
CA PRO A 57 17.97 -4.50 -3.12
C PRO A 57 16.49 -4.55 -3.45
N ILE A 58 15.67 -4.08 -2.51
CA ILE A 58 14.34 -3.60 -2.86
C ILE A 58 14.59 -2.38 -3.73
N ASN A 59 14.39 -2.53 -5.04
CA ASN A 59 14.62 -1.46 -6.00
C ASN A 59 13.71 -0.28 -5.62
N THR A 60 14.29 0.75 -5.04
CA THR A 60 13.60 2.01 -4.75
C THR A 60 13.94 2.93 -5.89
N TYR A 61 12.91 3.35 -6.61
CA TYR A 61 13.07 4.30 -7.71
C TYR A 61 13.42 5.66 -7.12
N ASN A 62 14.57 6.20 -7.49
CA ASN A 62 14.92 7.59 -7.18
C ASN A 62 14.24 8.49 -8.20
N ILE A 63 13.57 9.54 -7.71
CA ILE A 63 12.93 10.55 -8.57
C ILE A 63 14.00 11.57 -8.96
N TYR A 64 14.16 11.78 -10.26
CA TYR A 64 15.04 12.79 -10.84
C TYR A 64 14.24 13.91 -11.51
N GLU A 65 14.92 15.00 -11.90
CA GLU A 65 14.28 16.18 -12.51
C GLU A 65 13.53 15.85 -13.82
N ASP A 66 14.04 14.91 -14.61
CA ASP A 66 13.38 14.43 -15.82
C ASP A 66 12.05 13.73 -15.49
N ASP A 67 11.99 12.95 -14.40
CA ASP A 67 10.76 12.31 -13.94
C ASP A 67 9.71 13.34 -13.51
N GLU A 68 10.15 14.42 -12.85
CA GLU A 68 9.27 15.50 -12.44
C GLU A 68 8.69 16.24 -13.66
N ALA A 69 9.51 16.49 -14.69
CA ALA A 69 9.07 17.09 -15.94
C ALA A 69 8.03 16.21 -16.66
N ASP A 70 8.26 14.89 -16.69
CA ASP A 70 7.34 13.93 -17.28
C ASP A 70 6.01 13.84 -16.50
N ILE A 71 6.07 13.84 -15.17
CA ILE A 71 4.88 13.90 -14.32
C ILE A 71 4.10 15.19 -14.58
N ASP A 72 4.79 16.33 -14.68
CA ASP A 72 4.18 17.63 -14.94
C ASP A 72 3.45 17.68 -16.29
N THR A 73 4.06 17.13 -17.34
CA THR A 73 3.43 17.06 -18.67
C THR A 73 2.18 16.18 -18.64
N LEU A 74 2.27 15.00 -18.02
CA LEU A 74 1.15 14.07 -17.85
C LEU A 74 -0.03 14.72 -17.10
N VAL A 75 0.27 15.44 -16.02
CA VAL A 75 -0.75 16.15 -15.23
C VAL A 75 -1.41 17.26 -16.07
N ARG A 76 -0.63 18.06 -16.80
CA ARG A 76 -1.16 19.12 -17.67
C ARG A 76 -2.10 18.58 -18.74
N ASP A 77 -1.77 17.45 -19.36
CA ASP A 77 -2.61 16.85 -20.41
C ASP A 77 -3.90 16.24 -19.84
N ARG A 78 -3.85 15.65 -18.64
CA ARG A 78 -5.06 15.20 -17.92
C ARG A 78 -5.97 16.35 -17.52
N LEU A 79 -5.40 17.46 -17.06
CA LEU A 79 -6.16 18.68 -16.75
C LEU A 79 -6.86 19.24 -17.99
N ARG A 80 -6.16 19.29 -19.13
CA ARG A 80 -6.72 19.76 -20.41
C ARG A 80 -7.85 18.86 -20.92
N SER A 81 -7.68 17.54 -20.81
CA SER A 81 -8.68 16.56 -21.23
C SER A 81 -9.84 16.38 -20.24
N LYS A 82 -9.72 16.93 -19.01
CA LYS A 82 -10.70 16.80 -17.91
C LYS A 82 -11.02 15.35 -17.54
N ILE A 83 -10.06 14.44 -17.75
CA ILE A 83 -10.20 13.02 -17.39
C ILE A 83 -9.60 12.84 -16.00
N PHE A 84 -10.46 12.61 -15.02
CA PHE A 84 -10.07 12.36 -13.64
C PHE A 84 -10.71 11.07 -13.13
N ASP A 85 -9.91 10.27 -12.43
CA ASP A 85 -10.34 9.00 -11.83
C ASP A 85 -11.05 9.22 -10.48
N ASN A 86 -11.82 10.29 -10.37
CA ASN A 86 -12.55 10.64 -9.16
C ASN A 86 -13.66 9.62 -8.90
N ILE A 87 -13.74 9.12 -7.67
CA ILE A 87 -14.87 8.30 -7.22
C ILE A 87 -16.10 9.21 -7.18
N LYS A 88 -17.11 8.91 -8.01
CA LYS A 88 -18.38 9.63 -7.98
C LYS A 88 -19.13 9.25 -6.70
N SER A 89 -19.56 10.25 -5.93
CA SER A 89 -20.57 10.01 -4.90
C SER A 89 -21.88 9.66 -5.59
N VAL A 90 -22.42 8.48 -5.32
CA VAL A 90 -23.82 8.18 -5.63
C VAL A 90 -24.65 9.01 -4.66
N THR A 91 -24.97 10.24 -5.07
CA THR A 91 -26.11 10.94 -4.48
C THR A 91 -27.34 10.31 -5.11
N ASP A 92 -28.23 9.77 -4.28
CA ASP A 92 -29.55 9.32 -4.72
C ASP A 92 -30.29 10.54 -5.28
N ILE A 93 -30.12 10.80 -6.57
CA ILE A 93 -30.89 11.81 -7.29
C ILE A 93 -32.23 11.13 -7.60
N THR A 94 -33.12 11.13 -6.62
CA THR A 94 -34.57 11.05 -6.83
C THR A 94 -35.14 12.46 -7.01
N ASP A 95 -34.40 13.39 -7.62
CA ASP A 95 -34.92 14.75 -7.91
C ASP A 95 -35.87 14.78 -9.12
N ASN A 96 -36.35 13.62 -9.60
CA ASN A 96 -37.45 13.50 -10.56
C ASN A 96 -38.56 12.62 -9.98
N GLU A 97 -38.95 12.85 -8.73
CA GLU A 97 -40.27 12.43 -8.28
C GLU A 97 -41.28 13.33 -8.98
N GLU A 98 -41.84 12.84 -10.10
CA GLU A 98 -43.16 13.29 -10.54
C GLU A 98 -44.08 13.13 -9.33
N GLU A 99 -44.59 14.26 -8.83
CA GLU A 99 -45.48 14.33 -7.66
C GLU A 99 -46.80 13.62 -8.02
N PHE A 100 -46.81 12.29 -7.89
CA PHE A 100 -48.02 11.51 -7.97
C PHE A 100 -48.79 11.78 -6.68
N VAL A 101 -49.95 12.43 -6.80
CA VAL A 101 -50.90 12.54 -5.70
C VAL A 101 -51.48 11.16 -5.46
N VAL A 102 -50.84 10.39 -4.60
CA VAL A 102 -51.40 9.15 -4.05
C VAL A 102 -52.37 9.57 -2.94
N GLU A 103 -53.61 9.08 -2.97
CA GLU A 103 -54.59 9.38 -1.93
C GLU A 103 -54.07 8.87 -0.57
N GLU A 104 -54.04 9.75 0.43
CA GLU A 104 -53.38 9.53 1.73
C GLU A 104 -53.93 8.30 2.45
N GLU A 105 -55.19 7.93 2.21
CA GLU A 105 -55.85 6.73 2.75
C GLU A 105 -55.27 5.42 2.18
N GLU A 106 -54.90 5.37 0.90
CA GLU A 106 -54.31 4.17 0.28
C GLU A 106 -52.90 3.91 0.84
N LEU A 107 -52.17 4.96 1.21
CA LEU A 107 -50.84 4.84 1.83
C LEU A 107 -50.92 4.32 3.26
N GLU A 108 -51.93 4.72 4.03
CA GLU A 108 -52.16 4.21 5.39
C GLU A 108 -52.51 2.73 5.38
N ASP A 109 -53.37 2.29 4.46
CA ASP A 109 -53.73 0.88 4.30
C ASP A 109 -52.53 0.02 3.86
N ILE A 110 -51.71 0.53 2.94
CA ILE A 110 -50.47 -0.14 2.51
C ILE A 110 -49.46 -0.20 3.65
N GLU A 111 -49.28 0.88 4.42
CA GLU A 111 -48.39 0.90 5.58
C GLU A 111 -48.86 -0.07 6.67
N TYR A 112 -50.18 -0.13 6.92
CA TYR A 112 -50.77 -1.08 7.85
C TYR A 112 -50.51 -2.53 7.41
N LEU A 113 -50.78 -2.85 6.14
CA LEU A 113 -50.56 -4.19 5.58
C LEU A 113 -49.08 -4.58 5.60
N TYR A 114 -48.17 -3.66 5.28
CA TYR A 114 -46.74 -3.89 5.32
C TYR A 114 -46.26 -4.22 6.74
N ASN A 115 -46.73 -3.46 7.73
CA ASN A 115 -46.40 -3.68 9.13
C ASN A 115 -46.99 -4.99 9.68
N GLU A 116 -48.16 -5.40 9.20
CA GLU A 116 -48.77 -6.68 9.56
C GLU A 116 -47.97 -7.86 8.98
N LEU A 117 -47.61 -7.78 7.69
CA LEU A 117 -46.76 -8.77 7.04
C LEU A 117 -45.39 -8.90 7.71
N ASP A 118 -44.73 -7.79 8.07
CA ASP A 118 -43.43 -7.84 8.74
C ASP A 118 -43.54 -8.51 10.13
N LYS A 119 -44.62 -8.26 10.87
CA LYS A 119 -44.88 -8.95 12.14
C LYS A 119 -45.09 -10.45 11.95
N GLU A 120 -45.86 -10.86 10.93
CA GLU A 120 -46.10 -12.27 10.63
C GLU A 120 -44.84 -12.99 10.14
N LEU A 121 -44.08 -12.37 9.24
CA LEU A 121 -42.80 -12.89 8.77
C LEU A 121 -41.80 -13.02 9.92
N ASN A 122 -41.76 -12.07 10.85
CA ASN A 122 -40.94 -12.17 12.05
C ASN A 122 -41.41 -13.28 13.00
N LYS A 123 -42.72 -13.51 13.16
CA LYS A 123 -43.25 -14.67 13.92
C LYS A 123 -42.85 -15.99 13.28
N ILE A 124 -42.97 -16.10 11.95
CA ILE A 124 -42.59 -17.29 11.18
C ILE A 124 -41.08 -17.51 11.25
N SER A 125 -40.28 -16.48 11.04
CA SER A 125 -38.81 -16.53 11.16
C SER A 125 -38.37 -16.99 12.55
N ASN A 126 -38.93 -16.40 13.61
CA ASN A 126 -38.63 -16.80 14.99
C ASN A 126 -39.15 -18.20 15.33
N SER A 127 -40.26 -18.65 14.72
CA SER A 127 -40.83 -19.98 14.94
C SER A 127 -40.09 -21.08 14.18
N ILE A 128 -39.55 -20.81 12.98
CA ILE A 128 -38.82 -21.78 12.16
C ILE A 128 -37.37 -21.89 12.63
N TYR A 129 -36.77 -20.78 13.06
CA TYR A 129 -35.36 -20.70 13.46
C TYR A 129 -35.19 -20.45 14.97
N GLY A 130 -35.94 -21.19 15.81
CA GLY A 130 -36.12 -21.01 17.26
C GLY A 130 -34.87 -21.05 18.17
N THR A 131 -33.70 -20.63 17.70
CA THR A 131 -32.44 -20.55 18.46
C THR A 131 -31.53 -19.37 18.04
N TYR A 132 -31.81 -18.62 16.97
CA TYR A 132 -31.05 -17.39 16.63
C TYR A 132 -31.67 -16.10 17.18
N ALA A 133 -32.36 -16.18 18.32
CA ALA A 133 -33.11 -15.11 18.98
C ALA A 133 -32.23 -13.98 19.59
N ASN A 134 -31.18 -13.55 18.87
CA ASN A 134 -30.36 -12.39 19.20
C ASN A 134 -29.95 -11.58 17.95
N MET A 135 -30.72 -11.63 16.87
CA MET A 135 -30.68 -10.51 15.93
C MET A 135 -31.43 -9.35 16.56
N GLN A 136 -30.69 -8.43 17.17
CA GLN A 136 -31.19 -7.13 17.57
C GLN A 136 -32.00 -6.55 16.41
N PRO A 137 -33.19 -5.98 16.64
CA PRO A 137 -33.93 -5.32 15.57
C PRO A 137 -32.97 -4.35 14.90
N LEU A 138 -32.81 -4.47 13.58
CA LEU A 138 -32.12 -3.46 12.79
C LEU A 138 -32.78 -2.15 13.20
N LYS A 139 -32.00 -1.26 13.83
CA LYS A 139 -32.45 0.08 14.13
C LYS A 139 -32.81 0.65 12.77
N ASN A 140 -34.10 0.67 12.44
CA ASN A 140 -34.61 1.45 11.34
C ASN A 140 -34.05 2.84 11.62
N ASN A 141 -33.12 3.26 10.77
CA ASN A 141 -32.66 4.62 10.74
C ASN A 141 -33.94 5.40 10.56
N LYS A 142 -34.45 5.95 11.66
CA LYS A 142 -35.51 6.94 11.62
C LYS A 142 -35.05 7.89 10.54
N TYR A 143 -35.78 7.93 9.43
CA TYR A 143 -35.87 9.12 8.60
C TYR A 143 -36.30 10.21 9.56
N LYS A 144 -35.31 10.77 10.25
CA LYS A 144 -35.46 12.05 10.91
C LYS A 144 -35.63 12.96 9.71
N ASN A 145 -36.90 13.25 9.40
CA ASN A 145 -37.27 14.49 8.74
C ASN A 145 -36.58 15.59 9.53
N LYS A 146 -35.37 15.91 9.07
CA LYS A 146 -34.48 16.86 9.70
C LYS A 146 -35.08 18.18 9.28
N LYS A 147 -36.09 18.63 10.05
CA LYS A 147 -36.65 19.97 9.95
C LYS A 147 -35.48 20.91 9.71
N GLU A 148 -35.56 21.57 8.56
CA GLU A 148 -34.54 22.43 8.02
C GLU A 148 -34.10 23.45 9.07
N ASN A 149 -32.97 23.21 9.73
CA ASN A 149 -32.17 24.31 10.22
C ASN A 149 -31.35 24.77 9.02
N ARG A 150 -31.91 25.71 8.25
CA ARG A 150 -31.22 26.52 7.24
C ARG A 150 -30.10 27.32 7.92
N ILE A 151 -29.01 26.65 8.29
CA ILE A 151 -27.81 27.30 8.80
C ILE A 151 -26.94 27.65 7.59
N THR A 152 -27.06 28.91 7.15
CA THR A 152 -26.03 29.71 6.46
C THR A 152 -24.78 28.95 5.98
N LYS A 153 -24.90 28.20 4.88
CA LYS A 153 -23.86 27.28 4.38
C LYS A 153 -22.55 27.95 3.94
N GLY A 154 -22.50 29.27 3.76
CA GLY A 154 -21.29 29.98 3.29
C GLY A 154 -20.18 30.18 4.33
N LYS A 155 -20.51 30.42 5.60
CA LYS A 155 -19.51 30.82 6.62
C LYS A 155 -18.71 29.64 7.21
N ASN A 156 -19.25 28.42 7.14
CA ASN A 156 -18.61 27.24 7.73
C ASN A 156 -17.57 26.59 6.80
N ILE A 157 -17.76 26.67 5.49
CA ILE A 157 -16.84 26.08 4.50
C ILE A 157 -15.47 26.76 4.56
N VAL A 158 -15.44 28.10 4.62
CA VAL A 158 -14.19 28.87 4.74
C VAL A 158 -13.44 28.53 6.05
N ARG A 159 -14.16 28.27 7.16
CA ARG A 159 -13.54 27.82 8.41
C ARG A 159 -13.01 26.39 8.35
N GLN A 160 -13.65 25.52 7.58
CA GLN A 160 -13.17 24.15 7.37
C GLN A 160 -11.92 24.13 6.48
N LEU A 161 -11.90 24.93 5.42
CA LEU A 161 -10.76 25.03 4.49
C LEU A 161 -9.51 25.62 5.18
N LYS A 162 -9.67 26.55 6.13
CA LYS A 162 -8.56 27.07 6.96
C LYS A 162 -7.86 26.03 7.86
N LYS A 163 -8.44 24.83 8.05
CA LYS A 163 -7.82 23.78 8.87
C LYS A 163 -6.77 22.97 8.11
N PHE A 164 -6.78 23.04 6.79
CA PHE A 164 -5.83 22.33 5.95
C PHE A 164 -4.64 23.25 5.65
N LYS A 165 -3.42 22.81 5.96
CA LYS A 165 -2.19 23.60 5.78
C LYS A 165 -1.85 23.89 4.31
N ASN A 166 -2.48 23.16 3.38
CA ASN A 166 -2.16 23.20 1.96
C ASN A 166 -3.24 23.93 1.14
N VAL A 167 -4.07 24.77 1.78
CA VAL A 167 -5.12 25.54 1.10
C VAL A 167 -4.96 27.02 1.43
N GLU A 168 -4.71 27.84 0.42
CA GLU A 168 -4.72 29.29 0.52
C GLU A 168 -6.06 29.85 -0.01
N ILE A 169 -6.70 30.71 0.78
CA ILE A 169 -7.97 31.34 0.42
C ILE A 169 -7.66 32.78 -0.01
N MET A 170 -7.72 33.06 -1.32
CA MET A 170 -7.55 34.41 -1.85
C MET A 170 -8.74 35.29 -1.41
N LYS A 171 -8.44 36.53 -0.99
CA LYS A 171 -9.43 37.53 -0.55
C LYS A 171 -10.04 38.28 -1.71
#